data_AF-A0AAW1HRF2-F1
#
_entry.id   AF-A0AAW1HRF2-F1
#
_cell.length_a   1.000
_cell.length_b   1.000
_cell.length_c   1.000
_cell.angle_alpha   90.00
_cell.angle_beta   90.00
_cell.angle_gamma   90.00
#
_symmetry.space_group_name_H-M   'P 1'
#
loop_
_entity.id
_entity.type
_entity.pdbx_description
1 polymer ?
#
loop_
_entity_poly.entity_id
_entity_poly.type
_entity_poly.pdbx_seq_one_letter_code
_entity_poly.pdbx_strand_id
1 'polypeptide(L)'
;MYRQILIRPEQRSILIRPEQRSLQKILWRKNPSENISVYTLNTVTDWTCADDTFRFTINVQTERPITKRTILSDIAHIFDPLGVLSPCIVISKILLQKLWTLKISWDESLPIDIYTKWQNLRNELTLLNKIRIPRYIFNSLPVPPMTLFGSP
;
A
#
# COMPACT_ATOMS: atom_id res chain seq x y z
N MET A 1 -18.54 -0.03 8.29
CA MET A 1 -17.77 -0.65 9.39
C MET A 1 -16.41 0.03 9.41
N TYR A 2 -16.28 1.10 10.20
CA TYR A 2 -15.11 1.96 10.23
C TYR A 2 -13.97 1.23 10.96
N ARG A 3 -12.84 0.98 10.29
CA ARG A 3 -11.61 0.58 11.00
C ARG A 3 -11.13 1.82 11.76
N GLN A 4 -11.22 1.80 13.08
CA GLN A 4 -10.42 2.68 13.94
C GLN A 4 -8.95 2.42 13.59
N ILE A 5 -8.30 3.43 13.01
CA ILE A 5 -6.85 3.45 12.88
C ILE A 5 -6.33 3.67 14.31
N LEU A 6 -5.99 2.58 14.99
CA LEU A 6 -5.19 2.63 16.22
C LEU A 6 -3.82 3.18 15.83
N ILE A 7 -3.66 4.50 15.95
CA ILE A 7 -2.36 5.15 15.83
C ILE A 7 -1.54 4.65 17.01
N ARG A 8 -0.61 3.73 16.74
CA ARG A 8 0.36 3.30 17.75
C ARG A 8 1.26 4.50 18.08
N PRO A 9 1.57 4.78 19.36
CA PRO A 9 2.34 5.96 19.76
C PRO A 9 3.75 6.01 19.12
N GLU A 10 4.26 4.89 18.63
CA GLU A 10 5.49 4.77 17.84
C GLU A 10 5.39 5.17 16.35
N GLN A 11 4.19 5.35 15.78
CA GLN A 11 3.99 5.79 14.39
C GLN A 11 3.79 7.31 14.34
N ARG A 12 4.81 8.03 13.86
CA ARG A 12 4.70 9.47 13.55
C ARG A 12 4.34 9.67 12.06
N SER A 13 3.91 10.88 11.69
CA SER A 13 3.62 11.29 10.30
C SER A 13 4.70 12.26 9.79
N ILE A 14 5.21 12.06 8.56
CA ILE A 14 6.27 12.89 7.95
C ILE A 14 5.66 13.67 6.82
N LEU A 15 5.92 14.98 6.78
CA LEU A 15 5.55 15.83 5.66
C LEU A 15 6.26 15.41 4.37
N ILE A 16 5.50 15.02 3.34
CA ILE A 16 6.00 14.78 1.99
C ILE A 16 6.52 16.10 1.43
N ARG A 17 7.69 16.07 0.79
CA ARG A 17 8.29 17.23 0.14
C ARG A 17 7.33 17.80 -0.92
N PRO A 18 7.13 19.13 -0.99
CA PRO A 18 6.17 19.75 -1.93
C PRO A 18 6.31 19.24 -3.37
N GLU A 19 7.54 19.02 -3.84
CA GLU A 19 7.86 18.57 -5.19
C GLU A 19 7.36 17.13 -5.45
N GLN A 20 7.38 16.28 -4.42
CA GLN A 20 6.98 14.87 -4.49
C GLN A 20 5.48 14.65 -4.23
N ARG A 21 4.76 15.64 -3.67
CA ARG A 21 3.31 15.54 -3.42
C ARG A 21 2.50 15.31 -4.69
N SER A 22 2.99 15.83 -5.82
CA SER A 22 2.35 15.65 -7.13
C SER A 22 2.32 14.20 -7.62
N LEU A 23 3.19 13.32 -7.07
CA LEU A 23 3.27 11.90 -7.41
C LEU A 23 2.16 11.07 -6.77
N GLN A 24 1.46 11.61 -5.77
CA GLN A 24 0.33 10.96 -5.09
C GLN A 24 -0.90 11.86 -5.08
N LYS A 25 -1.67 11.78 -6.18
CA LYS A 25 -2.93 12.49 -6.34
C LYS A 25 -4.10 11.57 -5.98
N ILE A 26 -4.97 12.06 -5.11
CA ILE A 26 -6.24 11.45 -4.75
C ILE A 26 -7.34 12.24 -5.46
N LEU A 27 -8.07 11.57 -6.36
CA LEU A 27 -9.22 12.15 -7.03
C LEU A 27 -10.47 11.90 -6.17
N TRP A 28 -11.19 12.96 -5.81
CA TRP A 28 -12.38 12.86 -4.97
C TRP A 28 -13.48 13.83 -5.38
N ARG A 29 -14.73 13.40 -5.23
CA ARG A 29 -15.94 14.22 -5.37
C ARG A 29 -17.01 13.71 -4.42
N LYS A 30 -17.88 14.58 -3.91
CA LYS A 30 -18.91 14.19 -2.95
C LYS A 30 -20.07 13.46 -3.64
N ASN A 31 -20.43 13.92 -4.84
CA ASN A 31 -21.52 13.35 -5.65
C ASN A 31 -21.10 13.18 -7.12
N PRO A 32 -21.71 12.26 -7.89
CA PRO A 32 -21.38 12.03 -9.30
C PRO A 32 -21.56 13.25 -10.23
N SER A 33 -22.42 14.19 -9.84
CA SER A 33 -22.71 15.42 -10.59
C SER A 33 -21.73 16.56 -10.30
N GLU A 34 -20.83 16.39 -9.33
CA GLU A 34 -19.83 17.40 -8.96
C GLU A 34 -18.52 17.19 -9.73
N ASN A 35 -17.79 18.28 -9.95
CA ASN A 35 -16.45 18.23 -10.53
C ASN A 35 -15.47 17.48 -9.62
N ILE A 36 -14.55 16.76 -10.24
CA ILE A 36 -13.51 16.00 -9.54
C ILE A 36 -12.50 16.99 -8.95
N SER A 37 -12.37 16.96 -7.62
CA SER A 37 -11.30 17.66 -6.91
C SER A 37 -10.07 16.76 -6.78
N VAL A 38 -8.89 17.35 -6.92
CA VAL A 38 -7.60 16.64 -6.81
C VAL A 38 -6.94 17.03 -5.50
N TYR A 39 -6.70 16.05 -4.64
CA TYR A 39 -6.00 16.22 -3.37
C TYR A 39 -4.63 15.58 -3.46
N THR A 40 -3.66 16.06 -2.69
CA THR A 40 -2.34 15.43 -2.54
C THR A 40 -2.13 15.05 -1.09
N LEU A 41 -1.51 13.89 -0.87
CA LEU A 41 -1.18 13.48 0.48
C LEU A 41 -0.04 14.37 1.01
N ASN A 42 -0.23 14.96 2.18
CA ASN A 42 0.80 15.77 2.81
C ASN A 42 1.74 14.94 3.67
N THR A 43 1.34 13.75 4.13
CA THR A 43 2.15 12.94 5.04
C THR A 43 2.11 11.45 4.78
N VAL A 44 3.21 10.73 5.00
CA VAL A 44 3.23 9.26 4.99
C VAL A 44 3.33 8.73 6.43
N THR A 45 2.54 7.69 6.73
CA THR A 45 2.48 7.00 8.01
C THR A 45 2.85 5.53 7.82
N ASP A 46 4.15 5.21 7.82
CA ASP A 46 4.67 3.90 8.21
C ASP A 46 6.22 3.94 8.18
N TRP A 47 6.86 4.36 9.29
CA TRP A 47 8.32 4.31 9.41
C TRP A 47 8.74 3.81 10.79
N THR A 48 9.91 3.18 10.85
CA THR A 48 10.56 2.83 12.13
C THR A 48 11.67 3.83 12.45
N CYS A 49 11.51 4.62 13.53
CA CYS A 49 12.47 5.66 13.93
C CYS A 49 13.89 5.13 14.18
N ALA A 50 14.01 3.89 14.69
CA ALA A 50 15.30 3.33 15.09
C ALA A 50 16.25 3.10 13.89
N ASP A 51 15.69 2.65 12.77
CA ASP A 51 16.48 2.21 11.60
C ASP A 51 16.41 3.20 10.42
N ASP A 52 15.65 4.29 10.55
CA ASP A 52 15.30 5.24 9.47
C ASP A 52 14.95 4.57 8.12
N THR A 53 14.17 3.49 8.19
CA THR A 53 13.79 2.68 7.03
C THR A 53 12.27 2.58 6.89
N PHE A 54 11.83 2.54 5.63
CA PHE A 54 10.49 2.09 5.29
C PHE A 54 10.42 0.57 5.38
N ARG A 55 9.34 0.08 5.98
CA ARG A 55 9.02 -1.34 6.11
C ARG A 55 7.66 -1.61 5.50
N PHE A 56 7.50 -2.80 4.94
CA PHE A 56 6.21 -3.27 4.43
C PHE A 56 5.71 -4.38 5.33
N THR A 57 4.43 -4.32 5.70
CA THR A 57 3.77 -5.38 6.46
C THR A 57 2.71 -6.03 5.58
N ILE A 58 3.06 -7.19 5.03
CA ILE A 58 2.21 -8.01 4.19
C ILE A 58 1.86 -9.27 4.97
N ASN A 59 0.61 -9.35 5.42
CA ASN A 59 0.08 -10.49 6.15
C ASN A 59 -0.85 -11.30 5.23
N VAL A 60 -0.28 -12.30 4.55
CA VAL A 60 -1.03 -13.22 3.68
C VAL A 60 -1.24 -14.54 4.41
N GLN A 61 -2.48 -14.97 4.61
CA GLN A 61 -2.79 -16.13 5.48
C GLN A 61 -2.60 -17.48 4.77
N THR A 62 -1.48 -18.17 4.98
CA THR A 62 -1.07 -19.39 4.22
C THR A 62 -1.98 -20.59 4.45
N GLU A 63 -2.67 -20.63 5.57
CA GLU A 63 -3.55 -21.73 5.97
C GLU A 63 -4.94 -21.68 5.30
N ARG A 64 -5.31 -20.55 4.70
CA ARG A 64 -6.60 -20.42 4.00
C ARG A 64 -6.57 -21.10 2.63
N PRO A 65 -7.69 -21.71 2.21
CA PRO A 65 -7.81 -22.21 0.85
C PRO A 65 -7.62 -21.07 -0.16
N ILE A 66 -6.94 -21.37 -1.26
CA ILE A 66 -6.75 -20.42 -2.36
C ILE A 66 -8.03 -20.43 -3.20
N THR A 67 -8.81 -19.36 -3.07
CA THR A 67 -10.04 -19.10 -3.81
C THR A 67 -10.02 -17.66 -4.33
N LYS A 68 -10.92 -17.31 -5.25
CA LYS A 68 -11.03 -15.93 -5.73
C LYS A 68 -11.25 -14.93 -4.59
N ARG A 69 -12.03 -15.30 -3.57
CA ARG A 69 -12.29 -14.48 -2.37
C ARG A 69 -11.03 -14.24 -1.55
N THR A 70 -10.25 -15.29 -1.28
CA THR A 70 -9.05 -15.16 -0.46
C THR A 70 -7.96 -14.39 -1.20
N ILE A 71 -7.82 -14.59 -2.51
CA ILE A 71 -6.93 -13.78 -3.37
C ILE A 71 -7.27 -12.29 -3.29
N LEU A 72 -8.55 -11.92 -3.47
CA LEU A 72 -8.96 -10.51 -3.38
C LEU A 72 -8.68 -9.94 -1.98
N SER A 73 -8.99 -10.71 -0.94
CA SER A 73 -8.73 -10.33 0.45
C SER A 73 -7.23 -10.10 0.71
N ASP A 74 -6.39 -10.98 0.18
CA ASP A 74 -4.94 -10.90 0.32
C ASP A 74 -4.40 -9.63 -0.36
N ILE A 75 -4.83 -9.35 -1.60
CA ILE A 75 -4.44 -8.14 -2.35
C ILE A 75 -4.88 -6.87 -1.61
N ALA A 76 -6.10 -6.85 -1.06
CA ALA A 76 -6.63 -5.70 -0.35
C ALA A 76 -5.89 -5.37 0.95
N HIS A 77 -5.16 -6.33 1.54
CA HIS A 77 -4.33 -6.10 2.72
C HIS A 77 -2.93 -5.57 2.40
N ILE A 78 -2.54 -5.52 1.12
CA ILE A 78 -1.25 -4.95 0.72
C ILE A 78 -1.39 -3.42 0.74
N PHE A 79 -0.88 -2.78 1.79
CA PHE A 79 -0.82 -1.33 1.91
C PHE A 79 0.48 -0.82 1.27
N ASP A 80 0.35 0.08 0.29
CA ASP A 80 1.48 0.68 -0.42
C ASP A 80 1.33 2.21 -0.48
N PRO A 81 1.69 2.92 0.60
CA PRO A 81 1.53 4.36 0.67
C PRO A 81 2.53 5.10 -0.23
N LEU A 82 3.57 4.45 -0.75
CA LEU A 82 4.62 5.07 -1.56
C LEU A 82 4.58 4.67 -3.04
N GLY A 83 3.76 3.69 -3.41
CA GLY A 83 3.74 3.13 -4.76
C GLY A 83 4.89 2.16 -5.04
N VAL A 84 5.70 1.82 -4.05
CA VAL A 84 6.89 0.95 -4.22
C VAL A 84 6.49 -0.49 -4.55
N LEU A 85 5.36 -0.95 -3.99
CA LEU A 85 4.84 -2.30 -4.21
C LEU A 85 3.90 -2.37 -5.42
N SER A 86 3.71 -1.26 -6.15
CA SER A 86 2.79 -1.17 -7.29
C SER A 86 3.00 -2.28 -8.34
N PRO A 87 4.23 -2.65 -8.74
CA PRO A 87 4.43 -3.76 -9.67
C PRO A 87 3.85 -5.09 -9.17
N CYS A 88 4.05 -5.41 -7.89
CA CYS A 88 3.54 -6.63 -7.26
C CYS A 88 2.00 -6.61 -7.19
N ILE A 89 1.42 -5.47 -6.83
CA ILE A 89 -0.04 -5.28 -6.77
C ILE A 89 -0.65 -5.41 -8.17
N VAL A 90 -0.02 -4.84 -9.19
CA VAL A 90 -0.51 -4.91 -10.58
C VAL A 90 -0.52 -6.35 -11.08
N ILE A 91 0.57 -7.10 -10.89
CA ILE A 91 0.63 -8.53 -11.26
C ILE A 91 -0.48 -9.33 -10.55
N SER A 92 -0.68 -9.05 -9.26
CA SER A 92 -1.75 -9.69 -8.47
C SER A 92 -3.14 -9.38 -9.03
N LYS A 93 -3.39 -8.12 -9.40
CA LYS A 93 -4.66 -7.67 -10.00
C LYS A 93 -4.90 -8.26 -11.40
N ILE A 94 -3.85 -8.44 -12.20
CA ILE A 94 -3.95 -9.11 -13.51
C ILE A 94 -4.41 -10.56 -13.31
N LEU A 95 -3.86 -11.27 -12.34
CA LEU A 95 -4.29 -12.64 -12.02
C LEU A 95 -5.74 -12.66 -11.53
N LEU A 96 -6.13 -11.72 -10.67
CA LEU A 96 -7.52 -11.57 -10.23
C LEU A 96 -8.46 -11.29 -11.41
N GLN A 97 -8.08 -10.45 -12.36
CA GLN A 97 -8.86 -10.17 -13.58
C GLN A 97 -9.07 -11.42 -14.44
N LYS A 98 -8.07 -12.30 -14.54
CA LYS A 98 -8.21 -13.58 -15.24
C LYS A 98 -9.28 -14.47 -14.60
N LEU A 99 -9.33 -14.53 -13.26
CA LEU A 99 -10.37 -15.27 -12.55
C LEU A 99 -11.78 -14.75 -12.83
N TRP A 100 -11.94 -13.43 -12.95
CA TRP A 100 -13.21 -12.81 -13.36
C TRP A 100 -13.60 -13.19 -14.78
N THR A 101 -12.64 -13.22 -15.69
CA THR A 101 -12.86 -13.59 -17.11
C THR A 101 -13.29 -15.05 -17.24
N LEU A 102 -12.74 -15.94 -16.41
CA LEU A 102 -13.09 -17.36 -16.34
C LEU A 102 -14.41 -17.63 -15.61
N LYS A 103 -15.08 -16.60 -15.07
CA LYS A 103 -16.35 -16.70 -14.33
C LYS A 103 -16.31 -17.67 -13.13
N ILE A 104 -15.12 -17.88 -12.55
CA ILE A 104 -14.93 -18.71 -11.35
C ILE A 104 -15.73 -18.10 -10.18
N SER A 105 -16.40 -18.93 -9.39
CA SER A 105 -17.14 -18.48 -8.21
C SER A 105 -16.20 -18.00 -7.09
N TRP A 106 -16.76 -17.40 -6.04
CA TRP A 106 -15.96 -16.81 -4.96
C TRP A 106 -15.13 -17.83 -4.18
N ASP A 107 -15.70 -18.98 -3.90
CA ASP A 107 -15.16 -20.01 -3.00
C ASP A 107 -14.90 -21.34 -3.75
N GLU A 108 -14.82 -21.27 -5.08
CA GLU A 108 -14.53 -22.40 -5.96
C GLU A 108 -13.01 -22.64 -6.10
N SER A 109 -12.64 -23.90 -6.31
CA SER A 109 -11.27 -24.32 -6.62
C SER A 109 -10.78 -23.67 -7.91
N LEU A 110 -9.52 -23.22 -7.92
CA LEU A 110 -8.94 -22.58 -9.09
C LEU A 110 -8.40 -23.61 -10.09
N PRO A 111 -8.36 -23.28 -11.39
CA PRO A 111 -7.54 -24.00 -12.36
C PRO A 111 -6.10 -24.10 -11.88
N ILE A 112 -5.48 -25.27 -12.07
CA ILE A 112 -4.17 -25.60 -11.50
C ILE A 112 -3.09 -24.58 -11.89
N ASP A 113 -3.13 -24.06 -13.12
CA ASP A 113 -2.15 -23.09 -13.61
C ASP A 113 -2.25 -21.74 -12.86
N ILE A 114 -3.47 -21.29 -12.55
CA ILE A 114 -3.71 -20.06 -11.79
C ILE A 114 -3.37 -20.27 -10.33
N TYR A 115 -3.75 -21.42 -9.78
CA TYR A 115 -3.40 -21.82 -8.42
C TYR A 115 -1.89 -21.74 -8.21
N THR A 116 -1.10 -22.40 -9.06
CA THR A 116 0.37 -22.42 -8.95
C THR A 116 0.96 -21.02 -9.12
N LYS A 117 0.47 -20.22 -10.06
CA LYS A 117 0.91 -18.83 -10.24
C LYS A 117 0.64 -17.98 -9.00
N TRP A 118 -0.56 -18.08 -8.43
CA TRP A 118 -0.90 -17.35 -7.20
C TRP A 118 -0.05 -17.83 -6.03
N GLN A 119 0.14 -19.14 -5.87
CA GLN A 119 0.95 -19.70 -4.79
C GLN A 119 2.40 -19.19 -4.83
N ASN A 120 3.01 -19.16 -6.02
CA ASN A 120 4.36 -18.62 -6.19
C ASN A 120 4.40 -17.11 -5.87
N LEU A 121 3.49 -16.33 -6.44
CA LEU A 121 3.40 -14.90 -6.18
C LEU A 121 3.19 -14.61 -4.69
N ARG A 122 2.35 -15.40 -4.02
CA ARG A 122 2.07 -15.29 -2.59
C ARG A 122 3.33 -15.51 -1.75
N ASN A 123 4.15 -16.50 -2.10
CA ASN A 123 5.43 -16.73 -1.45
C ASN A 123 6.38 -15.54 -1.67
N GLU A 124 6.47 -15.02 -2.90
CA GLU A 124 7.28 -13.83 -3.20
C GLU A 124 6.80 -12.59 -2.43
N LEU A 125 5.49 -12.38 -2.34
CA LEU A 125 4.88 -11.28 -1.58
C LEU A 125 5.28 -11.33 -0.11
N THR A 126 5.40 -12.52 0.50
CA THR A 126 5.87 -12.61 1.89
C THR A 126 7.34 -12.21 2.06
N LEU A 127 8.17 -12.33 1.02
CA LEU A 127 9.57 -11.89 1.06
C LEU A 127 9.69 -10.36 1.14
N LEU A 128 8.69 -9.62 0.65
CA LEU A 128 8.66 -8.17 0.72
C LEU A 128 8.68 -7.64 2.17
N ASN A 129 8.22 -8.44 3.15
CA ASN A 129 8.35 -8.11 4.59
C ASN A 129 9.81 -7.97 5.05
N LYS A 130 10.76 -8.55 4.30
CA LYS A 130 12.20 -8.49 4.61
C LYS A 130 12.86 -7.25 3.99
N ILE A 131 12.21 -6.60 3.02
CA ILE A 131 12.77 -5.41 2.38
C ILE A 131 12.83 -4.28 3.40
N ARG A 132 13.98 -3.60 3.41
CA ARG A 132 14.22 -2.37 4.15
C ARG A 132 14.69 -1.34 3.14
N ILE A 133 13.95 -0.25 3.02
CA ILE A 133 14.34 0.85 2.13
C ILE A 133 14.84 1.99 3.01
N PRO A 134 16.14 2.31 2.99
CA PRO A 134 16.68 3.43 3.75
C PRO A 134 16.07 4.73 3.24
N ARG A 135 15.72 5.63 4.16
CA ARG A 135 15.21 6.94 3.78
C ARG A 135 16.37 7.80 3.27
N TYR A 136 16.37 8.10 1.96
CA TYR A 136 17.31 9.07 1.41
C TYR A 136 16.85 10.49 1.75
N ILE A 137 17.48 11.11 2.76
CA ILE A 137 17.44 12.55 2.93
C ILE A 137 18.56 13.12 2.05
N PHE A 138 18.20 13.76 0.94
CA PHE A 138 19.20 14.54 0.19
C PHE A 138 19.77 15.64 1.10
N ASN A 139 21.07 15.55 1.40
CA ASN A 139 21.81 16.45 2.29
C ASN A 139 22.21 17.78 1.63
N SER A 140 21.62 18.16 0.49
CA SER A 140 22.14 19.24 -0.35
C SER A 140 21.34 20.55 -0.36
N LEU A 141 20.34 20.72 0.51
CA LEU A 141 19.66 22.01 0.64
C LEU A 141 19.75 22.51 2.09
N PRO A 142 20.05 23.81 2.31
CA PRO A 142 20.04 24.40 3.64
C PRO A 142 18.65 24.17 4.24
N VAL A 143 18.60 23.48 5.38
CA VAL A 143 17.37 23.24 6.11
C VAL A 143 16.84 24.62 6.52
N PRO A 144 15.71 25.10 5.99
CA PRO A 144 15.12 26.33 6.49
C PRO A 144 14.82 26.13 7.99
N PRO A 145 15.05 27.14 8.84
CA PRO A 145 14.83 27.01 10.27
C PRO A 145 13.43 26.47 10.53
N MET A 146 13.38 25.36 11.25
CA MET A 146 12.14 24.68 11.61
C MET A 146 11.39 25.58 12.61
N THR A 147 10.61 26.54 12.12
CA THR A 147 9.70 27.29 12.97
C THR A 147 8.58 26.35 13.39
N LEU A 148 8.63 25.89 14.64
CA LEU A 148 7.47 25.35 15.33
C LEU A 148 6.39 26.43 15.31
N PHE A 149 5.39 26.29 14.44
CA PHE A 149 4.17 27.09 14.54
C PHE A 149 3.48 26.68 15.84
N GLY A 150 3.62 27.54 16.85
CA GLY A 150 3.12 27.29 18.19
C GLY A 150 3.99 27.98 19.24
N SER A 151 3.92 29.30 19.28
CA SER A 151 4.16 30.06 20.50
C SER A 151 3.11 31.18 20.55
N PRO A 152 2.56 31.46 21.75
CA PRO A 152 1.31 32.19 21.93
C PRO A 152 1.33 33.63 21.43
#